data_AF-W0DR20-F1
#
_entry.id   AF-W0DR20-F1
#
_cell.length_a   1.000
_cell.length_b   1.000
_cell.length_c   1.000
_cell.angle_alpha   90.00
_cell.angle_beta   90.00
_cell.angle_gamma   90.00
#
_symmetry.space_group_name_H-M   'P 1'
#
loop_
_entity.id
_entity.type
_entity.pdbx_description
1 polymer ?
#
loop_
_entity_poly.entity_id
_entity_poly.type
_entity_poly.pdbx_seq_one_letter_code
_entity_poly.pdbx_strand_id
1 'polypeptide(L)' 'MDLSGATRVDSAGVALLVEFWRQRERVGGRLVWTAVPEGLRPLLVLYHLESLLEPDRPA' A
#
# COMPACT_ATOMS: atom_id res chain seq x y z
N MET A 1 -7.28 1.96 4.65
CA MET A 1 -7.89 0.84 3.91
C MET A 1 -7.47 -0.44 4.59
N ASP A 2 -8.45 -1.25 4.97
CA ASP A 2 -8.22 -2.53 5.61
C ASP A 2 -7.98 -3.63 4.59
N LEU A 3 -6.88 -4.38 4.75
CA LEU A 3 -6.46 -5.46 3.86
C LEU A 3 -6.67 -6.84 4.48
N SER A 4 -7.37 -6.94 5.61
CA SER A 4 -7.63 -8.19 6.33
C SER A 4 -8.29 -9.29 5.47
N GLY A 5 -9.07 -8.91 4.45
CA GLY A 5 -9.69 -9.84 3.50
C GLY A 5 -8.81 -10.25 2.32
N ALA A 6 -7.64 -9.65 2.14
CA ALA A 6 -6.73 -9.95 1.05
C ALA A 6 -5.85 -11.16 1.41
N THR A 7 -6.21 -12.34 0.92
CA THR A 7 -5.48 -13.59 1.19
C THR A 7 -4.24 -13.76 0.31
N ARG A 8 -4.24 -13.15 -0.88
CA ARG A 8 -3.10 -13.14 -1.81
C ARG A 8 -3.13 -11.85 -2.63
N VAL A 9 -1.96 -11.26 -2.82
CA VAL A 9 -1.75 -10.07 -3.67
C VAL A 9 -0.68 -10.42 -4.70
N ASP A 10 -0.91 -10.06 -5.95
CA ASP A 10 0.05 -10.20 -7.05
C ASP A 10 0.44 -8.82 -7.60
N SER A 11 1.11 -8.77 -8.76
CA SER A 11 1.54 -7.52 -9.39
C SER A 11 0.36 -6.60 -9.73
N ALA A 12 -0.79 -7.14 -10.15
CA ALA A 12 -1.97 -6.35 -10.49
C ALA A 12 -2.62 -5.77 -9.22
N GLY A 13 -2.68 -6.57 -8.15
CA GLY A 13 -3.10 -6.11 -6.84
C GLY A 13 -2.22 -4.98 -6.31
N VAL A 14 -0.89 -5.09 -6.41
CA VAL A 14 0.04 -4.01 -6.03
C VAL A 14 -0.21 -2.74 -6.85
N ALA A 15 -0.38 -2.86 -8.17
CA ALA A 15 -0.64 -1.72 -9.04
C ALA A 15 -1.92 -0.97 -8.61
N LEU A 16 -2.97 -1.69 -8.21
CA LEU A 16 -4.20 -1.09 -7.71
C LEU A 16 -3.99 -0.34 -6.39
N LEU A 17 -3.22 -0.91 -5.45
CA LEU A 17 -2.91 -0.23 -4.18
C LEU A 17 -2.14 1.07 -4.41
N VAL A 18 -1.20 1.07 -5.35
CA VAL A 18 -0.46 2.29 -5.75
C VAL A 18 -1.40 3.35 -6.32
N GLU A 19 -2.38 2.96 -7.15
CA GLU A 19 -3.36 3.91 -7.69
C GLU A 19 -4.23 4.52 -6.58
N PHE A 20 -4.71 3.72 -5.63
CA PHE A 20 -5.46 4.26 -4.49
C PHE A 20 -4.63 5.23 -3.65
N TRP A 21 -3.36 4.93 -3.41
CA TRP A 21 -2.46 5.83 -2.71
C TRP A 21 -2.31 7.16 -3.45
N ARG A 22 -2.00 7.11 -4.76
CA ARG A 22 -1.87 8.30 -5.62
C ARG A 22 -3.14 9.15 -5.65
N GLN A 23 -4.32 8.52 -5.70
CA GLN A 23 -5.59 9.26 -5.69
C GLN A 23 -5.79 10.04 -4.39
N ARG A 24 -5.40 9.48 -3.24
CA ARG A 24 -5.47 10.20 -1.96
C ARG A 24 -4.46 11.34 -1.90
N GLU A 25 -3.22 11.10 -2.31
CA GLU A 25 -2.18 12.14 -2.35
C GLU A 25 -2.59 13.33 -3.24
N ARG A 26 -3.23 13.07 -4.38
CA ARG A 26 -3.72 14.12 -5.30
C ARG A 26 -4.74 15.07 -4.69
N VAL A 27 -5.49 14.63 -3.68
CA VAL A 27 -6.45 15.45 -2.95
C VAL A 27 -5.89 15.96 -1.62
N GLY A 28 -4.57 15.88 -1.42
CA GLY A 28 -3.88 16.27 -0.19
C GLY A 28 -4.17 15.35 1.00
N GLY A 29 -4.77 14.19 0.76
CA GLY A 29 -5.02 13.18 1.78
C GLY A 29 -3.92 12.12 1.78
N ARG A 30 -3.80 11.40 2.89
CA ARG A 30 -2.98 10.19 2.94
C ARG A 30 -3.85 8.94 2.99
N LEU A 31 -3.29 7.82 2.58
CA LEU A 31 -3.91 6.51 2.70
C LEU A 31 -3.12 5.67 3.72
N VAL A 32 -3.77 5.30 4.81
CA VAL A 32 -3.20 4.40 5.83
C VAL A 32 -3.69 2.98 5.54
N TRP A 33 -2.78 2.02 5.49
CA TRP A 33 -3.10 0.60 5.33
C TRP A 33 -3.18 -0.10 6.68
N THR A 34 -4.18 -0.95 6.87
CA THR A 34 -4.33 -1.78 8.08
C THR A 34 -4.42 -3.25 7.71
N ALA A 35 -4.03 -4.13 8.64
CA ALA A 35 -4.00 -5.58 8.44
C ALA A 35 -3.28 -6.02 7.15
N VAL A 36 -2.09 -5.45 6.91
CA VAL A 36 -1.30 -5.71 5.70
C VAL A 36 -0.83 -7.17 5.67
N PRO A 37 -1.14 -7.96 4.63
CA PRO A 37 -0.71 -9.36 4.53
C PRO A 37 0.81 -9.49 4.45
N GLU A 38 1.38 -10.48 5.15
CA GLU A 38 2.84 -10.69 5.15
C GLU A 38 3.41 -10.91 3.74
N GLY A 39 2.67 -11.59 2.88
CA GLY A 39 3.04 -11.85 1.48
C GLY A 39 3.13 -10.61 0.60
N LEU A 40 2.58 -9.46 1.03
CA LEU A 40 2.69 -8.21 0.29
C LEU A 40 4.10 -7.59 0.42
N ARG A 41 4.72 -7.72 1.60
CA ARG A 41 5.99 -7.06 1.90
C ARG A 41 7.12 -7.46 0.93
N PRO A 42 7.32 -8.73 0.56
CA PRO A 42 8.30 -9.11 -0.46
C PRO A 42 8.05 -8.48 -1.84
N LEU A 43 6.79 -8.32 -2.25
CA LEU A 43 6.45 -7.68 -3.53
C LEU A 43 6.79 -6.20 -3.52
N LEU A 44 6.56 -5.50 -2.41
CA LEU A 44 6.91 -4.09 -2.30
C LEU A 44 8.42 -3.87 -2.36
N VAL A 45 9.21 -4.74 -1.73
CA VAL A 45 10.68 -4.70 -1.85
C VAL A 45 11.12 -4.96 -3.29
N LEU A 46 10.56 -5.99 -3.93
CA LEU A 46 10.88 -6.34 -5.32
C LEU A 46 10.60 -5.18 -6.29
N TYR A 47 9.57 -4.38 -6.02
CA TYR A 47 9.17 -3.26 -6.85
C TYR A 47 9.68 -1.90 -6.38
N HIS A 48 10.48 -1.84 -5.32
CA HIS A 48 10.95 -0.58 -4.71
C HIS A 48 9.81 0.36 -4.29
N LEU A 49 8.77 -0.20 -3.65
CA LEU A 49 7.54 0.47 -3.21
C LEU A 49 7.36 0.42 -1.68
N GLU A 50 8.43 0.31 -0.91
CA GLU A 50 8.37 0.19 0.55
C GLU A 50 7.70 1.40 1.23
N SER A 51 7.86 2.59 0.64
CA SER A 51 7.22 3.82 1.09
C SER A 51 5.69 3.75 1.05
N LEU A 52 5.12 2.83 0.27
CA LEU A 52 3.67 2.64 0.21
C LEU A 52 3.10 2.29 1.59
N LEU A 53 3.85 1.57 2.44
CA LEU A 53 3.41 1.16 3.78
C LEU A 53 3.95 2.05 4.90
N GLU A 54 4.73 3.08 4.59
CA GLU A 54 5.26 3.94 5.63
C GLU A 54 4.12 4.69 6.33
N PRO A 55 4.02 4.61 7.67
CA PRO A 55 3.10 5.46 8.41
C PRO A 55 3.53 6.92 8.24
N ASP A 56 2.56 7.82 8.33
CA ASP A 56 2.81 9.26 8.27
C ASP A 56 3.88 9.63 9.32
N ARG A 57 5.02 10.13 8.84
CA ARG A 57 6.07 10.67 9.72
C ARG A 57 5.65 12.11 10.02
N PRO A 58 5.34 12.47 11.28
CA PRO A 58 5.10 13.87 11.61
C PRO A 58 6.35 14.68 11.24
N ALA A 59 6.13 15.82 10.59
CA ALA A 59 7.16 16.80 10.26
C ALA A 59 7.81 17.38 11.52
#